data_AF-A0A6N9IXA5-F1
#
_entry.id   AF-A0A6N9IXA5-F1
#
_cell.length_a   1.000
_cell.length_b   1.000
_cell.length_c   1.000
_cell.angle_alpha   90.00
_cell.angle_beta   90.00
_cell.angle_gamma   90.00
#
_symmetry.space_group_name_H-M   'P 1'
#
loop_
_entity.id
_entity.type
_entity.pdbx_description
1 polymer ?
#
loop_
_entity_poly.entity_id
_entity_poly.type
_entity_poly.pdbx_seq_one_letter_code
_entity_poly.pdbx_strand_id
1 'polypeptide(L)'
;MRGQLKGLKAVYLPKAKVYHIGTATVGLYSDRYVYLCKRNDIWVFIKNYSLRLYFKYLVSIWKHQFEDIKYFTYRGQGQVLLKSKWDALKMLPQMLYRRFQIQTKRTTPDEQIEKLIITD
;
A
#
# COMPACT_ATOMS: atom_id res chain seq x y z
N MET A 1 -7.03 3.44 5.31
CA MET A 1 -6.62 2.62 6.46
C MET A 1 -6.33 3.38 7.75
N ARG A 2 -5.32 4.27 7.85
CA ARG A 2 -4.96 4.91 9.16
C ARG A 2 -6.11 5.62 9.88
N GLY A 3 -6.99 6.33 9.16
CA GLY A 3 -8.19 6.92 9.75
C GLY A 3 -9.18 5.86 10.27
N GLN A 4 -9.40 4.80 9.48
CA GLN A 4 -10.27 3.67 9.85
C GLN A 4 -9.74 2.91 11.08
N LEU A 5 -8.41 2.80 11.26
CA LEU A 5 -7.81 2.23 12.47
C LEU A 5 -8.12 3.04 13.74
N LYS A 6 -8.48 4.32 13.59
CA LYS A 6 -8.95 5.21 14.66
C LYS A 6 -10.49 5.27 14.77
N GLY A 7 -11.21 4.43 14.04
CA GLY A 7 -12.68 4.46 14.00
C GLY A 7 -13.28 5.54 13.11
N LEU A 8 -12.46 6.28 12.35
CA LEU A 8 -12.97 7.27 11.39
C LEU A 8 -13.50 6.59 10.12
N LYS A 9 -14.67 7.01 9.66
CA LYS A 9 -15.27 6.51 8.41
C LYS A 9 -14.78 7.34 7.23
N ALA A 10 -14.38 6.66 6.16
CA ALA A 10 -14.17 7.29 4.85
C ALA A 10 -15.42 7.05 4.00
N VAL A 11 -16.09 8.13 3.60
CA VAL A 11 -17.38 8.06 2.89
C VAL A 11 -17.20 8.66 1.50
N TYR A 12 -17.62 7.93 0.47
CA TYR A 12 -17.70 8.42 -0.90
C TYR A 12 -19.07 9.06 -1.13
N LEU A 13 -19.09 10.33 -1.55
CA LEU A 13 -20.31 11.07 -1.84
C LEU A 13 -20.45 11.30 -3.35
N PRO A 14 -21.24 10.50 -4.08
CA PRO A 14 -21.30 10.55 -5.54
C PRO A 14 -21.85 11.88 -6.10
N LYS A 15 -22.56 12.66 -5.27
CA LYS A 15 -23.08 13.97 -5.65
C LYS A 15 -22.03 15.08 -5.61
N ALA A 16 -20.96 14.93 -4.85
CA ALA A 16 -19.86 15.89 -4.77
C ALA A 16 -18.82 15.56 -5.86
N LYS A 17 -18.69 16.42 -6.88
CA LYS A 17 -17.83 16.18 -8.04
C LYS A 17 -16.64 17.15 -8.07
N VAL A 18 -15.45 16.60 -8.31
CA VAL A 18 -14.22 17.35 -8.57
C VAL A 18 -13.54 16.72 -9.78
N TYR A 19 -13.16 17.54 -10.76
CA TYR A 19 -12.47 17.07 -11.96
C TYR A 19 -10.96 17.04 -11.72
N HIS A 20 -10.32 15.92 -11.99
CA HIS A 20 -8.89 15.72 -11.80
C HIS A 20 -8.28 15.01 -13.01
N ILE A 21 -7.16 15.53 -13.51
CA ILE A 21 -6.39 14.89 -14.59
C ILE A 21 -5.39 13.92 -13.95
N GLY A 22 -5.63 12.63 -14.15
CA GLY A 22 -4.76 11.56 -13.65
C GLY A 22 -3.35 11.64 -14.23
N THR A 23 -2.33 11.46 -13.38
CA THR A 23 -0.93 11.26 -13.80
C THR A 23 -0.29 12.38 -14.63
N ALA A 24 -0.88 13.57 -14.70
CA ALA A 24 -0.42 14.68 -15.55
C ALA A 24 1.07 15.05 -15.37
N THR A 25 1.57 15.01 -14.13
CA THR A 25 2.94 15.42 -13.80
C THR A 25 3.97 14.30 -13.93
N VAL A 26 3.60 13.08 -13.51
CA VAL A 26 4.56 11.96 -13.40
C VAL A 26 4.51 11.05 -14.62
N GLY A 27 3.45 11.13 -15.42
CA GLY A 27 3.16 10.20 -16.50
C GLY A 27 2.68 8.86 -15.96
N LEU A 28 1.64 8.32 -16.59
CA LEU A 28 1.19 6.97 -16.28
C LEU A 28 2.32 6.00 -16.59
N TYR A 29 2.59 5.06 -15.69
CA TYR A 29 3.54 3.98 -15.90
C TYR A 29 5.01 4.37 -16.13
N SER A 30 5.38 5.62 -15.87
CA SER A 30 6.79 6.06 -15.90
C SER A 30 7.63 5.38 -14.82
N ASP A 31 8.95 5.40 -14.97
CA ASP A 31 9.87 4.82 -13.98
C ASP A 31 9.68 5.42 -12.59
N ARG A 32 9.47 6.74 -12.53
CA ARG A 32 9.20 7.45 -11.27
C ARG A 32 7.89 6.99 -10.65
N TYR A 33 6.84 6.82 -11.45
CA TYR A 33 5.56 6.30 -10.98
C TYR A 33 5.74 4.90 -10.39
N VAL A 34 6.34 3.98 -11.15
CA VAL A 34 6.54 2.58 -10.73
C VAL A 34 7.38 2.50 -9.46
N TYR A 35 8.51 3.21 -9.42
CA TYR A 35 9.38 3.25 -8.24
C TYR A 35 8.63 3.71 -6.99
N LEU A 36 7.90 4.82 -7.07
CA LEU A 36 7.20 5.38 -5.90
C LEU A 36 6.05 4.48 -5.45
N CYS A 37 5.21 4.00 -6.38
CA CYS A 37 4.10 3.12 -6.06
C CYS A 37 4.58 1.81 -5.42
N LYS A 38 5.51 1.10 -6.07
CA LYS A 38 5.95 -0.23 -5.62
C LYS A 38 6.77 -0.24 -4.33
N ARG A 39 7.42 0.88 -4.01
CA ARG A 39 8.01 1.12 -2.69
C ARG A 39 6.93 1.41 -1.64
N ASN A 40 5.98 2.29 -1.96
CA ASN A 40 4.96 2.73 -1.02
C ASN A 40 3.95 1.63 -0.67
N ASP A 41 3.66 0.71 -1.58
CA ASP A 41 2.77 -0.45 -1.34
C ASP A 41 3.27 -1.27 -0.14
N ILE A 42 4.57 -1.59 -0.11
CA ILE A 42 5.18 -2.34 0.99
C ILE A 42 5.05 -1.59 2.31
N TRP A 43 5.28 -0.27 2.31
CA TRP A 43 5.14 0.54 3.52
C TRP A 43 3.73 0.60 4.06
N VAL A 44 2.70 0.52 3.20
CA VAL A 44 1.30 0.47 3.63
C VAL A 44 1.05 -0.82 4.42
N PHE A 45 1.53 -1.96 3.93
CA PHE A 45 1.43 -3.24 4.66
C PHE A 45 2.20 -3.17 5.98
N ILE A 46 3.46 -2.72 5.97
CA ILE A 46 4.29 -2.66 7.18
C ILE A 46 3.67 -1.77 8.27
N LYS A 47 3.16 -0.58 7.92
CA LYS A 47 2.75 0.38 8.96
C LYS A 47 1.30 0.25 9.41
N ASN A 48 0.41 -0.29 8.58
CA ASN A 48 -1.03 -0.27 8.88
C ASN A 48 -1.66 -1.64 9.17
N TYR A 49 -1.18 -2.75 8.58
CA TYR A 49 -1.79 -4.07 8.81
C TYR A 49 -1.42 -4.61 10.18
N SER A 50 -2.33 -5.25 10.92
CA SER A 50 -1.90 -6.08 12.07
C SER A 50 -1.09 -7.28 11.59
N LEU A 51 -0.35 -7.97 12.48
CA LEU A 51 0.33 -9.21 12.10
C LEU A 51 -0.69 -10.27 11.67
N ARG A 52 -1.82 -10.37 12.38
CA ARG A 52 -2.92 -11.28 12.04
C ARG A 52 -3.44 -11.03 10.62
N LEU A 53 -3.73 -9.78 10.26
CA LEU A 53 -4.17 -9.42 8.91
C LEU A 53 -3.09 -9.72 7.87
N TYR A 54 -1.84 -9.39 8.17
CA TYR A 54 -0.73 -9.64 7.26
C TYR A 54 -0.60 -11.12 6.92
N PHE A 55 -0.66 -12.01 7.93
CA PHE A 55 -0.60 -13.45 7.70
C PHE A 55 -1.85 -14.00 7.01
N LYS A 56 -3.04 -13.49 7.35
CA LYS A 56 -4.29 -13.88 6.70
C LYS A 56 -4.27 -13.61 5.19
N TYR A 57 -3.75 -12.45 4.78
CA TYR A 57 -3.68 -12.04 3.37
C TYR A 57 -2.32 -12.29 2.72
N LEU A 58 -1.43 -13.07 3.38
CA LEU A 58 -0.05 -13.26 2.93
C LEU A 58 0.01 -13.78 1.49
N VAL A 59 -0.77 -14.82 1.17
CA VAL A 59 -0.78 -15.43 -0.16
C VAL A 59 -1.18 -14.42 -1.24
N SER A 60 -2.23 -13.62 -1.01
CA SER A 60 -2.68 -12.58 -1.95
C SER A 60 -1.63 -11.48 -2.12
N ILE A 61 -1.05 -11.00 -1.02
CA ILE A 61 0.01 -9.99 -1.05
C ILE A 61 1.19 -10.49 -1.89
N TRP A 62 1.69 -11.69 -1.62
CA TRP A 62 2.84 -12.25 -2.34
C TRP A 62 2.52 -12.55 -3.80
N LYS A 63 1.32 -13.07 -4.10
CA LYS A 63 0.86 -13.27 -5.48
C LYS A 63 0.97 -11.96 -6.28
N HIS A 64 0.43 -10.86 -5.75
CA HIS A 64 0.55 -9.55 -6.39
C HIS A 64 2.00 -9.05 -6.49
N GLN A 65 2.84 -9.29 -5.47
CA GLN A 65 4.27 -8.94 -5.57
C GLN A 65 4.98 -9.70 -6.69
N PHE A 66 4.66 -10.97 -6.90
CA PHE A 66 5.23 -11.76 -8.00
C PHE A 66 4.69 -11.36 -9.37
N GLU A 67 3.40 -11.05 -9.47
CA GLU A 67 2.79 -10.52 -10.69
C GLU A 67 3.43 -9.19 -11.10
N ASP A 68 3.68 -8.30 -10.13
CA ASP A 68 4.42 -7.06 -10.37
C ASP A 68 5.82 -7.31 -10.92
N ILE A 69 6.56 -8.27 -10.34
CA ILE A 69 7.90 -8.62 -10.82
C ILE A 69 7.83 -9.07 -12.26
N LYS A 70 6.91 -9.98 -12.61
CA LYS A 70 6.75 -10.45 -13.99
C LYS A 70 6.40 -9.30 -14.94
N TYR A 71 5.39 -8.50 -14.58
CA TYR A 71 4.88 -7.42 -15.42
C TYR A 71 5.92 -6.32 -15.66
N PHE A 72 6.53 -5.78 -14.60
CA PHE A 72 7.49 -4.67 -14.75
C PHE A 72 8.84 -5.11 -15.30
N THR A 73 9.23 -6.38 -15.11
CA THR A 73 10.41 -6.94 -15.79
C THR A 73 10.16 -7.04 -17.30
N TYR A 74 9.00 -7.56 -17.71
CA TYR A 74 8.63 -7.66 -19.13
C TYR A 74 8.59 -6.29 -19.82
N ARG A 75 8.19 -5.23 -19.11
CA ARG A 75 8.20 -3.86 -19.64
C ARG A 75 9.57 -3.15 -19.60
N GLY A 76 10.65 -3.84 -19.23
CA GLY A 76 11.99 -3.25 -19.14
C GLY A 76 12.25 -2.39 -17.90
N GLN A 77 11.35 -2.40 -16.91
CA GLN A 77 11.46 -1.61 -15.67
C GLN A 77 11.87 -2.47 -14.45
N GLY A 78 12.43 -3.66 -14.68
CA GLY A 78 12.86 -4.58 -13.62
C GLY A 78 13.87 -3.96 -12.66
N GLN A 79 14.84 -3.19 -13.15
CA GLN A 79 15.83 -2.50 -12.30
C GLN A 79 15.18 -1.43 -11.41
N VAL A 80 14.21 -0.69 -11.96
CA VAL A 80 13.43 0.32 -11.22
C VAL A 80 12.63 -0.34 -10.10
N LEU A 81 12.02 -1.49 -10.39
CA LEU A 81 11.31 -2.29 -9.39
C LEU A 81 12.27 -2.77 -8.29
N LEU A 82 13.40 -3.38 -8.64
CA LEU A 82 14.39 -3.87 -7.66
C LEU A 82 14.89 -2.73 -6.76
N LYS A 83 15.21 -1.58 -7.34
CA LYS A 83 15.58 -0.37 -6.59
C LYS A 83 14.47 0.06 -5.63
N SER A 84 13.21 0.00 -6.05
CA SER A 84 12.06 0.31 -5.18
C SER A 84 11.96 -0.64 -3.97
N LYS A 85 12.23 -1.94 -4.17
CA LYS A 85 12.20 -2.95 -3.10
C LYS A 85 13.36 -2.75 -2.12
N TRP A 86 14.56 -2.51 -2.65
CA TRP A 86 15.75 -2.23 -1.85
C TRP A 86 15.57 -0.99 -0.96
N ASP A 87 15.06 0.10 -1.52
CA ASP A 87 14.83 1.32 -0.74
C ASP A 87 13.65 1.16 0.24
N ALA A 88 12.66 0.32 -0.09
CA ALA A 88 11.62 -0.03 0.87
C ALA A 88 12.20 -0.75 2.11
N LEU A 89 13.15 -1.67 1.91
CA LEU A 89 13.86 -2.37 2.98
C LEU A 89 14.76 -1.43 3.80
N LYS A 90 15.50 -0.52 3.16
CA LYS A 90 16.31 0.49 3.86
C LYS A 90 15.47 1.36 4.82
N MET A 91 14.24 1.67 4.44
CA MET A 91 13.32 2.48 5.26
C MET A 91 12.48 1.64 6.23
N LEU A 92 12.72 0.33 6.33
CA LEU A 92 11.99 -0.57 7.22
C LEU A 92 12.04 -0.11 8.70
N PRO A 93 13.19 0.28 9.29
CA PRO A 93 13.23 0.73 10.69
C PRO A 93 12.32 1.94 10.93
N GLN A 94 12.33 2.91 10.01
CA GLN A 94 11.46 4.08 10.10
C GLN A 94 9.98 3.71 9.96
N MET A 95 9.65 2.76 9.09
CA MET A 95 8.27 2.29 8.95
C MET A 95 7.79 1.48 10.16
N LEU A 96 8.67 0.73 10.83
CA LEU A 96 8.37 0.05 12.08
C LEU A 96 8.14 1.04 13.23
N TYR A 97 8.92 2.12 13.31
CA TYR A 97 8.64 3.20 14.25
C TYR A 97 7.25 3.82 14.01
N ARG A 98 6.92 4.12 12.74
CA ARG A 98 5.58 4.62 12.38
C ARG A 98 4.48 3.59 12.67
N ARG A 99 4.75 2.30 12.46
CA ARG A 99 3.83 1.21 12.81
C ARG A 99 3.51 1.27 14.29
N PHE A 100 4.52 1.35 15.15
CA PHE A 100 4.31 1.44 16.60
C PHE A 100 3.39 2.61 16.96
N GLN A 101 3.64 3.81 16.42
CA GLN A 101 2.79 4.99 16.66
C GLN A 101 1.34 4.82 16.16
N ILE A 102 1.14 4.09 15.05
CA ILE A 102 -0.18 3.86 14.47
C ILE A 102 -0.94 2.80 15.28
N GLN A 103 -0.29 1.67 15.57
CA GLN A 103 -0.93 0.52 16.23
C GLN A 103 -1.20 0.79 17.72
N THR A 104 -0.38 1.58 18.41
CA THR A 104 -0.64 1.99 19.80
C THR A 104 -1.85 2.93 19.94
N LYS A 105 -2.12 3.75 18.92
CA LYS A 105 -3.24 4.71 18.89
C LYS A 105 -4.48 4.15 18.20
N ARG A 106 -4.49 2.85 17.93
CA ARG A 106 -5.56 2.15 17.24
C ARG A 106 -6.73 1.91 18.21
N THR A 107 -7.95 2.14 17.74
CA THR A 107 -9.19 1.92 18.51
C THR A 107 -10.11 0.88 17.88
N THR A 108 -9.87 0.51 16.61
CA THR A 108 -10.75 -0.38 15.84
C THR A 108 -10.17 -1.80 15.73
N PRO A 109 -10.90 -2.88 16.06
CA PRO A 109 -10.40 -4.26 15.97
C PRO A 109 -10.22 -4.74 14.52
N ASP A 110 -9.47 -5.83 14.31
CA ASP A 110 -9.16 -6.35 12.97
C ASP A 110 -10.42 -6.70 12.18
N GLU A 111 -11.41 -7.31 12.83
CA GLU A 111 -12.69 -7.72 12.23
C GLU A 111 -13.44 -6.56 11.55
N GLN A 112 -13.40 -5.36 12.13
CA GLN A 112 -14.03 -4.19 11.52
C GLN A 112 -13.25 -3.69 10.31
N ILE A 113 -11.92 -3.83 10.34
CA ILE A 113 -11.06 -3.48 9.21
C ILE A 113 -11.23 -4.47 8.06
N GLU A 114 -11.37 -5.77 8.37
CA GLU A 114 -11.58 -6.82 7.37
C GLU A 114 -12.83 -6.61 6.53
N LYS A 115 -13.91 -6.11 7.14
CA LYS A 115 -15.15 -5.75 6.41
C LYS A 115 -14.95 -4.68 5.33
N LEU A 116 -13.85 -3.94 5.39
CA LEU A 116 -13.49 -2.89 4.44
C LEU A 116 -12.51 -3.39 3.37
N ILE A 117 -11.97 -4.60 3.52
CA ILE A 117 -11.08 -5.20 2.55
C ILE A 117 -11.95 -5.90 1.50
N ILE A 118 -11.79 -5.47 0.26
CA ILE A 118 -12.40 -6.15 -0.89
C ILE A 118 -11.51 -7.35 -1.20
N THR A 119 -12.09 -8.54 -1.13
CA THR A 119 -11.46 -9.78 -1.60
C THR A 119 -12.08 -10.15 -2.94
N ASP A 120 -11.22 -10.51 -3.90
CA ASP A 120 -11.61 -11.11 -5.17
C ASP A 120 -12.22 -12.51 -4.99
#